data_AF-A0A9W9S6T7-F1
#
_entry.id   AF-A0A9W9S6T7-F1
#
_cell.length_a   1.000
_cell.length_b   1.000
_cell.length_c   1.000
_cell.angle_alpha   90.00
_cell.angle_beta   90.00
_cell.angle_gamma   90.00
#
_symmetry.space_group_name_H-M   'P 1'
#
loop_
_entity.id
_entity.type
_entity.pdbx_description
1 polymer ?
#
loop_
_entity_poly.entity_id
_entity_poly.type
_entity_poly.pdbx_seq_one_letter_code
_entity_poly.pdbx_strand_id
1 'polypeptide(L)'
;MLLPATLFLAIASGTTFVRAGPLSRPAKFDWSSTKALIAFGDSYTYVQGTHGHQNFSFIGDQFNLAYDAETLLSNKIVQNQTATAEGGPNWVEYLTNCGVHKGLTSPQHCKKQLWDFAFAGADISTEYTPLHHNFTVSLVDQINQFKQYGHPALRHNLPGFKQDKTLIALWIGINDINDSAKYAVDFPSFYKNLTDTLFASVEILYSLGYRSYLFMNLPPLDRTPGNQAKSNPSPSATQVGWYNAALADHAAAFAEKHKEAQVMLFDAHARLAGMLDEPRKYGIVNTTNFCAGYDQPDIAVEYGKYGCPTSLERYFWFNSGHMTSHVHEVLAGEVERWLQG
;
A
#
# COMPACT_ATOMS: atom_id res chain seq x y z
N MET A 1 -38.20 56.82 24.99
CA MET A 1 -38.46 55.77 23.98
C MET A 1 -37.13 55.12 23.65
N LEU A 2 -36.87 53.95 24.26
CA LEU A 2 -35.68 53.13 24.04
C LEU A 2 -35.98 52.15 22.90
N LEU A 3 -35.19 52.17 21.83
CA LEU A 3 -35.18 51.15 20.78
C LEU A 3 -34.22 50.03 21.17
N PRO A 4 -34.59 48.73 21.05
CA PRO A 4 -33.71 47.63 21.45
C PRO A 4 -32.73 47.30 20.32
N ALA A 5 -31.45 47.15 20.68
CA ALA A 5 -30.43 46.60 19.80
C ALA A 5 -30.58 45.07 19.75
N THR A 6 -30.83 44.52 18.56
CA THR A 6 -30.88 43.08 18.31
C THR A 6 -29.46 42.57 18.11
N LEU A 7 -28.98 41.76 19.05
CA LEU A 7 -27.66 41.12 19.00
C LEU A 7 -27.75 39.87 18.12
N PHE A 8 -27.11 39.88 16.96
CA PHE A 8 -26.94 38.66 16.15
C PHE A 8 -25.86 37.78 16.78
N LEU A 9 -26.26 36.63 17.33
CA LEU A 9 -25.34 35.58 17.75
C LEU A 9 -24.83 34.85 16.50
N ALA A 10 -23.58 35.11 16.11
CA ALA A 10 -22.88 34.27 15.14
C ALA A 10 -22.49 32.96 15.81
N ILE A 11 -23.17 31.86 15.46
CA ILE A 11 -22.77 30.51 15.85
C ILE A 11 -21.57 30.16 14.97
N ALA A 12 -20.37 30.33 15.50
CA ALA A 12 -19.16 29.78 14.89
C ALA A 12 -19.21 28.26 15.04
N SER A 13 -19.54 27.56 13.95
CA SER A 13 -19.34 26.11 13.83
C SER A 13 -17.84 25.85 13.84
N GLY A 14 -17.27 25.67 15.03
CA GLY A 14 -15.90 25.23 15.20
C GLY A 14 -15.77 23.81 14.68
N THR A 15 -15.21 23.64 13.49
CA THR A 15 -14.64 22.37 13.07
C THR A 15 -13.44 22.11 13.97
N THR A 16 -13.60 21.21 14.93
CA THR A 16 -12.48 20.67 15.68
C THR A 16 -11.61 19.90 14.69
N PHE A 17 -10.50 20.50 14.28
CA PHE A 17 -9.40 19.74 13.69
C PHE A 17 -8.93 18.73 14.73
N VAL A 18 -9.41 17.49 14.63
CA VAL A 18 -8.81 16.37 15.35
C VAL A 18 -7.41 16.23 14.78
N ARG A 19 -6.43 16.73 15.52
CA ARG A 19 -5.02 16.48 15.25
C ARG A 19 -4.82 14.97 15.43
N ALA A 20 -4.78 14.24 14.33
CA ALA A 20 -4.50 12.80 14.35
C ALA A 20 -3.16 12.58 15.07
N GLY A 21 -3.22 11.97 16.26
CA GLY A 21 -2.03 11.43 16.93
C GLY A 21 -1.47 10.25 16.11
N PRO A 22 -0.20 9.89 16.27
CA PRO A 22 0.38 8.80 15.50
C PRO A 22 -0.29 7.48 15.90
N LEU A 23 -0.81 6.74 14.91
CA LEU A 23 -1.36 5.40 15.13
C LEU A 23 -0.30 4.46 15.72
N SER A 24 -0.78 3.50 16.50
CA SER A 24 -0.06 2.67 17.48
C SER A 24 1.23 2.03 16.95
N ARG A 25 2.35 2.26 17.64
CA ARG A 25 3.62 1.52 17.51
C ARG A 25 3.88 0.73 18.80
N PRO A 26 4.26 -0.56 18.72
CA PRO A 26 4.75 -1.29 19.88
C PRO A 26 6.12 -0.74 20.30
N ALA A 27 6.31 -0.49 21.60
CA ALA A 27 7.55 0.04 22.18
C ALA A 27 8.82 -0.85 21.98
N LYS A 28 8.74 -1.94 21.20
CA LYS A 28 9.77 -2.99 21.08
C LYS A 28 10.17 -3.32 19.63
N PHE A 29 9.60 -2.67 18.61
CA PHE A 29 10.05 -2.93 17.23
C PHE A 29 11.38 -2.21 16.94
N ASP A 30 12.34 -2.97 16.39
CA ASP A 30 13.65 -2.49 15.98
C ASP A 30 13.90 -2.76 14.49
N TRP A 31 13.62 -1.74 13.68
CA TRP A 31 13.83 -1.75 12.24
C TRP A 31 15.28 -2.08 11.83
N SER A 32 16.26 -1.66 12.63
CA SER A 32 17.67 -1.87 12.31
C SER A 32 18.02 -3.37 12.31
N SER A 33 17.36 -4.14 13.18
CA SER A 33 17.56 -5.59 13.31
C SER A 33 16.82 -6.42 12.26
N THR A 34 15.80 -5.86 11.60
CA THR A 34 15.02 -6.52 10.54
C THR A 34 15.92 -6.89 9.35
N LYS A 35 15.80 -8.13 8.87
CA LYS A 35 16.62 -8.69 7.77
C LYS A 35 15.83 -8.93 6.50
N ALA A 36 14.51 -9.11 6.59
CA ALA A 36 13.65 -9.27 5.43
C ALA A 36 12.34 -8.51 5.63
N LEU A 37 11.76 -8.10 4.51
CA LEU A 37 10.39 -7.65 4.40
C LEU A 37 9.66 -8.61 3.46
N ILE A 38 8.51 -9.10 3.89
CA ILE A 38 7.58 -9.85 3.05
C ILE A 38 6.35 -8.99 2.86
N ALA A 39 6.05 -8.64 1.61
CA ALA A 39 4.97 -7.72 1.28
C ALA A 39 3.77 -8.48 0.71
N PHE A 40 2.57 -8.04 1.07
CA PHE A 40 1.30 -8.47 0.50
C PHE A 40 0.45 -7.24 0.21
N GLY A 41 -0.39 -7.31 -0.80
CA GLY A 41 -1.16 -6.14 -1.20
C GLY A 41 -1.59 -6.13 -2.65
N ASP A 42 -1.78 -4.91 -3.13
CA ASP A 42 -2.23 -4.62 -4.49
C ASP A 42 -1.19 -3.84 -5.30
N SER A 43 -1.65 -3.04 -6.26
CA SER A 43 -0.82 -2.28 -7.18
C SER A 43 0.02 -1.21 -6.49
N TYR A 44 -0.32 -0.80 -5.27
CA TYR A 44 0.47 0.16 -4.48
C TYR A 44 1.73 -0.48 -3.88
N THR A 45 1.87 -1.80 -3.97
CA THR A 45 2.95 -2.56 -3.35
C THR A 45 3.62 -3.55 -4.30
N TYR A 46 2.95 -4.02 -5.35
CA TYR A 46 3.53 -5.00 -6.27
C TYR A 46 4.86 -4.55 -6.87
N VAL A 47 5.78 -5.50 -6.99
CA VAL A 47 7.02 -5.35 -7.76
C VAL A 47 7.12 -6.45 -8.81
N GLN A 48 7.63 -6.12 -10.00
CA GLN A 48 7.84 -7.10 -11.06
C GLN A 48 8.96 -8.08 -10.69
N GLY A 49 8.71 -9.38 -10.87
CA GLY A 49 9.74 -10.42 -10.81
C GLY A 49 9.96 -11.11 -12.16
N THR A 50 11.11 -11.75 -12.35
CA THR A 50 11.40 -12.55 -13.56
C THR A 50 10.50 -13.79 -13.71
N HIS A 51 9.86 -14.25 -12.62
CA HIS A 51 8.89 -15.33 -12.60
C HIS A 51 7.47 -14.87 -12.24
N GLY A 52 7.20 -13.57 -12.32
CA GLY A 52 5.90 -12.97 -12.08
C GLY A 52 5.08 -12.80 -13.35
N HIS A 53 3.80 -12.48 -13.19
CA HIS A 53 2.98 -12.02 -14.28
C HIS A 53 3.41 -10.60 -14.66
N GLN A 54 3.65 -10.38 -15.96
CA GLN A 54 4.20 -9.12 -16.45
C GLN A 54 3.28 -7.93 -16.14
N ASN A 55 3.80 -6.94 -15.42
CA ASN A 55 3.16 -5.73 -14.89
C ASN A 55 2.15 -5.97 -13.76
N PHE A 56 2.19 -7.14 -13.10
CA PHE A 56 1.21 -7.45 -12.04
C PHE A 56 1.80 -8.09 -10.78
N SER A 57 2.87 -8.88 -10.86
CA SER A 57 3.35 -9.60 -9.69
C SER A 57 4.85 -9.90 -9.72
N PHE A 58 5.37 -10.22 -8.53
CA PHE A 58 6.72 -10.75 -8.39
C PHE A 58 6.78 -12.22 -8.80
N ILE A 59 5.78 -13.02 -8.42
CA ILE A 59 5.79 -14.47 -8.64
C ILE A 59 4.40 -15.02 -8.96
N GLY A 60 4.31 -15.72 -10.09
CA GLY A 60 3.10 -16.43 -10.52
C GLY A 60 1.87 -15.55 -10.70
N ASP A 61 0.75 -16.23 -10.94
CA ASP A 61 -0.60 -15.68 -11.05
C ASP A 61 -1.63 -16.77 -10.73
N GLN A 62 -2.92 -16.50 -10.90
CA GLN A 62 -3.97 -17.48 -10.61
C GLN A 62 -3.88 -18.74 -11.49
N PHE A 63 -3.28 -18.65 -12.68
CA PHE A 63 -3.08 -19.81 -13.55
C PHE A 63 -1.84 -20.62 -13.18
N ASN A 64 -0.85 -19.96 -12.59
CA ASN A 64 0.45 -20.54 -12.21
C ASN A 64 0.76 -20.22 -10.74
N LEU A 65 -0.17 -20.60 -9.85
CA LEU A 65 -0.07 -20.25 -8.43
C LEU A 65 1.06 -21.01 -7.73
N ALA A 66 1.31 -22.25 -8.13
CA ALA A 66 2.32 -23.11 -7.53
C ALA A 66 3.72 -22.84 -8.09
N TYR A 67 4.72 -22.86 -7.22
CA TYR A 67 6.14 -22.78 -7.59
C TYR A 67 7.00 -23.56 -6.58
N ASP A 68 8.21 -23.92 -6.99
CA ASP A 68 9.19 -24.56 -6.12
C ASP A 68 10.18 -23.54 -5.52
N ALA A 69 11.04 -24.04 -4.62
CA ALA A 69 12.02 -23.20 -3.96
C ALA A 69 13.06 -22.61 -4.92
N GLU A 70 13.44 -23.34 -5.98
CA GLU A 70 14.39 -22.86 -6.98
C GLU A 70 13.81 -21.68 -7.76
N THR A 71 12.55 -21.78 -8.18
CA THR A 71 11.82 -20.70 -8.86
C THR A 71 11.76 -19.45 -7.99
N LEU A 72 11.38 -19.56 -6.71
CA LEU A 72 11.34 -18.40 -5.82
C LEU A 72 12.73 -17.80 -5.60
N LEU A 73 13.73 -18.62 -5.29
CA LEU A 73 15.06 -18.12 -4.92
C LEU A 73 15.85 -17.58 -6.11
N SER A 74 15.61 -18.08 -7.31
CA SER A 74 16.22 -17.55 -8.55
C SER A 74 15.50 -16.30 -9.08
N ASN A 75 14.27 -16.03 -8.62
CA ASN A 75 13.49 -14.87 -9.02
C ASN A 75 14.19 -13.55 -8.67
N LYS A 76 14.26 -12.65 -9.65
CA LYS A 76 14.88 -11.33 -9.49
C LYS A 76 13.82 -10.26 -9.62
N ILE A 77 13.93 -9.24 -8.77
CA ILE A 77 13.19 -7.99 -8.94
C ILE A 77 13.68 -7.36 -10.24
N VAL A 78 12.75 -7.10 -11.14
CA VAL A 78 12.98 -6.35 -12.38
C VAL A 78 12.66 -4.90 -12.08
N GLN A 79 13.57 -3.98 -12.38
CA GLN A 79 13.33 -2.56 -12.22
C GLN A 79 13.46 -1.82 -13.55
N ASN A 80 12.38 -1.18 -13.97
CA ASN A 80 12.23 -0.32 -15.14
C ASN A 80 10.95 0.51 -14.99
N GLN A 81 10.56 1.28 -16.02
CA GLN A 81 9.38 2.16 -15.92
C GLN A 81 8.06 1.42 -15.64
N THR A 82 7.90 0.17 -16.09
CA THR A 82 6.65 -0.60 -15.95
C THR A 82 6.76 -1.72 -14.91
N ALA A 83 7.86 -1.75 -14.16
CA ALA A 83 8.09 -2.78 -13.15
C ALA A 83 7.13 -2.69 -11.95
N THR A 84 6.48 -1.55 -11.80
CA THR A 84 5.55 -1.23 -10.73
C THR A 84 4.43 -0.34 -11.29
N ALA A 85 3.47 0.11 -10.48
CA ALA A 85 2.37 0.98 -10.91
C ALA A 85 2.71 2.48 -10.89
N GLU A 86 3.94 2.85 -10.51
CA GLU A 86 4.36 4.20 -10.11
C GLU A 86 5.39 4.85 -11.07
N GLY A 87 5.77 4.15 -12.15
CA GLY A 87 6.75 4.66 -13.12
C GLY A 87 8.23 4.51 -12.69
N GLY A 88 8.49 3.73 -11.65
CA GLY A 88 9.79 3.55 -11.01
C GLY A 88 9.60 2.87 -9.65
N PRO A 89 10.65 2.74 -8.81
CA PRO A 89 10.54 1.96 -7.58
C PRO A 89 9.39 2.38 -6.67
N ASN A 90 8.77 1.42 -6.00
CA ASN A 90 7.70 1.70 -5.05
C ASN A 90 8.22 1.76 -3.60
N TRP A 91 7.31 1.87 -2.63
CA TRP A 91 7.66 2.16 -1.24
C TRP A 91 8.41 1.01 -0.55
N VAL A 92 8.14 -0.26 -0.89
CA VAL A 92 8.85 -1.40 -0.30
C VAL A 92 10.26 -1.54 -0.85
N GLU A 93 10.46 -1.19 -2.12
CA GLU A 93 11.80 -1.14 -2.72
C GLU A 93 12.65 -0.05 -2.08
N TYR A 94 12.11 1.17 -1.91
CA TYR A 94 12.81 2.26 -1.22
C TYR A 94 13.06 1.94 0.26
N LEU A 95 12.07 1.41 0.97
CA LEU A 95 12.19 1.07 2.39
C LEU A 95 13.29 0.03 2.64
N THR A 96 13.42 -0.95 1.75
CA THR A 96 14.43 -2.02 1.88
C THR A 96 15.76 -1.70 1.18
N ASN A 97 15.76 -0.68 0.32
CA ASN A 97 16.80 -0.41 -0.66
C ASN A 97 17.14 -1.64 -1.52
N CYS A 98 16.11 -2.38 -1.93
CA CYS A 98 16.22 -3.61 -2.73
C CYS A 98 15.39 -3.43 -4.00
N GLY A 99 16.03 -3.43 -5.17
CA GLY A 99 15.34 -3.21 -6.45
C GLY A 99 15.25 -1.75 -6.91
N VAL A 100 15.83 -0.79 -6.18
CA VAL A 100 15.69 0.66 -6.46
C VAL A 100 16.33 1.12 -7.79
N HIS A 101 17.32 0.38 -8.31
CA HIS A 101 18.02 0.76 -9.54
C HIS A 101 17.59 -0.10 -10.72
N LYS A 102 17.48 0.52 -11.91
CA LYS A 102 17.13 -0.15 -13.16
C LYS A 102 17.98 -1.40 -13.38
N GLY A 103 17.34 -2.49 -13.79
CA GLY A 103 17.98 -3.79 -14.06
C GLY A 103 17.37 -4.92 -13.25
N LEU A 104 18.20 -5.92 -12.92
CA LEU A 104 17.78 -7.10 -12.17
C LEU A 104 18.45 -7.11 -10.80
N THR A 105 17.66 -7.20 -9.73
CA THR A 105 18.14 -7.32 -8.36
C THR A 105 17.72 -8.67 -7.77
N SER A 106 18.67 -9.43 -7.24
CA SER A 106 18.33 -10.64 -6.47
C SER A 106 17.99 -10.24 -5.03
N PRO A 107 16.78 -10.59 -4.51
CA PRO A 107 16.42 -10.32 -3.13
C PRO A 107 17.44 -10.84 -2.11
N GLN A 108 18.07 -11.98 -2.40
CA GLN A 108 19.05 -12.63 -1.52
C GLN A 108 20.31 -11.79 -1.28
N HIS A 109 20.66 -10.89 -2.20
CA HIS A 109 21.84 -10.04 -2.11
C HIS A 109 21.55 -8.67 -1.46
N CYS A 110 20.29 -8.37 -1.17
CA CYS A 110 19.92 -7.13 -0.51
C CYS A 110 20.21 -7.20 1.00
N LYS A 111 20.65 -6.07 1.57
CA LYS A 111 20.91 -5.95 3.03
C LYS A 111 19.66 -6.20 3.85
N LYS A 112 18.51 -5.71 3.36
CA LYS A 112 17.18 -6.10 3.78
C LYS A 112 16.51 -6.75 2.58
N GLN A 113 16.22 -8.03 2.66
CA GLN A 113 15.64 -8.77 1.55
C GLN A 113 14.20 -8.32 1.33
N LEU A 114 13.76 -8.22 0.08
CA LEU A 114 12.39 -7.92 -0.29
C LEU A 114 11.78 -9.14 -1.02
N TRP A 115 10.78 -9.75 -0.41
CA TRP A 115 10.00 -10.84 -1.00
C TRP A 115 8.56 -10.38 -1.12
N ASP A 116 8.20 -9.92 -2.31
CA ASP A 116 6.90 -9.34 -2.57
C ASP A 116 5.93 -10.41 -3.09
N PHE A 117 4.75 -10.50 -2.49
CA PHE A 117 3.65 -11.36 -2.93
C PHE A 117 2.40 -10.55 -3.24
N ALA A 118 2.52 -9.21 -3.33
CA ALA A 118 1.43 -8.36 -3.76
C ALA A 118 1.12 -8.61 -5.25
N PHE A 119 -0.15 -8.41 -5.60
CA PHE A 119 -0.63 -8.61 -6.95
C PHE A 119 -1.45 -7.40 -7.39
N ALA A 120 -1.06 -6.72 -8.47
CA ALA A 120 -1.76 -5.54 -8.95
C ALA A 120 -3.24 -5.84 -9.28
N GLY A 121 -4.16 -5.03 -8.74
CA GLY A 121 -5.61 -5.26 -8.87
C GLY A 121 -6.18 -6.29 -7.89
N ALA A 122 -5.41 -6.74 -6.90
CA ALA A 122 -5.95 -7.63 -5.86
C ALA A 122 -6.93 -6.90 -4.94
N ASP A 123 -8.06 -7.56 -4.71
CA ASP A 123 -8.93 -7.34 -3.56
C ASP A 123 -8.53 -8.26 -2.41
N ILE A 124 -9.13 -8.08 -1.23
CA ILE A 124 -8.92 -8.97 -0.08
C ILE A 124 -9.38 -10.40 -0.42
N SER A 125 -10.58 -10.54 -1.00
CA SER A 125 -11.20 -11.85 -1.23
C SER A 125 -12.24 -11.79 -2.33
N THR A 126 -12.35 -12.89 -3.10
CA THR A 126 -13.40 -13.06 -4.11
C THR A 126 -14.80 -13.31 -3.53
N GLU A 127 -14.93 -13.37 -2.20
CA GLU A 127 -16.23 -13.46 -1.51
C GLU A 127 -17.06 -12.18 -1.70
N TYR A 128 -16.41 -11.02 -1.82
CA TYR A 128 -17.06 -9.71 -1.78
C TYR A 128 -17.04 -8.96 -3.11
N THR A 129 -15.97 -9.14 -3.89
CA THR A 129 -15.78 -8.54 -5.21
C THR A 129 -15.25 -9.58 -6.19
N PRO A 130 -15.59 -9.51 -7.49
CA PRO A 130 -14.99 -10.37 -8.49
C PRO A 130 -13.53 -9.96 -8.75
N LEU A 131 -12.71 -10.89 -9.25
CA LEU A 131 -11.36 -10.57 -9.68
C LEU A 131 -11.36 -9.54 -10.83
N HIS A 132 -10.46 -8.55 -10.77
CA HIS A 132 -10.23 -7.59 -11.86
C HIS A 132 -9.82 -8.27 -13.17
N HIS A 133 -8.98 -9.29 -13.05
CA HIS A 133 -8.60 -10.18 -14.14
C HIS A 133 -8.70 -11.63 -13.69
N ASN A 134 -8.97 -12.55 -14.61
CA ASN A 134 -9.04 -13.98 -14.30
C ASN A 134 -7.70 -14.58 -13.82
N PHE A 135 -6.59 -13.86 -14.02
CA PHE A 135 -5.27 -14.20 -13.52
C PHE A 135 -4.93 -13.50 -12.18
N THR A 136 -5.77 -12.61 -11.65
CA THR A 136 -5.51 -11.89 -10.41
C THR A 136 -5.51 -12.83 -9.20
N VAL A 137 -4.55 -12.63 -8.30
CA VAL A 137 -4.45 -13.37 -7.03
C VAL A 137 -4.95 -12.47 -5.89
N SER A 138 -6.08 -12.85 -5.26
CA SER A 138 -6.64 -12.14 -4.09
C SER A 138 -5.68 -12.19 -2.90
N LEU A 139 -5.79 -11.29 -1.92
CA LEU A 139 -4.92 -11.33 -0.73
C LEU A 139 -4.99 -12.67 0.01
N VAL A 140 -6.20 -13.23 0.17
CA VAL A 140 -6.39 -14.56 0.77
C VAL A 140 -5.54 -15.60 0.02
N ASP A 141 -5.57 -15.56 -1.31
CA ASP A 141 -4.79 -16.48 -2.14
C ASP A 141 -3.29 -16.15 -2.15
N GLN A 142 -2.88 -14.89 -2.07
CA GLN A 142 -1.47 -14.49 -1.91
C GLN A 142 -0.89 -15.10 -0.62
N ILE A 143 -1.62 -15.00 0.49
CA ILE A 143 -1.21 -15.56 1.79
C ILE A 143 -1.22 -17.10 1.76
N ASN A 144 -2.21 -17.73 1.10
CA ASN A 144 -2.25 -19.18 0.94
C ASN A 144 -1.12 -19.69 0.04
N GLN A 145 -0.85 -19.01 -1.07
CA GLN A 145 0.28 -19.28 -1.96
C GLN A 145 1.60 -19.17 -1.19
N PHE A 146 1.76 -18.10 -0.41
CA PHE A 146 2.93 -17.95 0.44
C PHE A 146 3.03 -19.07 1.48
N LYS A 147 1.96 -19.39 2.20
CA LYS A 147 1.94 -20.49 3.17
C LYS A 147 2.39 -21.80 2.53
N GLN A 148 1.88 -22.11 1.34
CA GLN A 148 2.08 -23.40 0.68
C GLN A 148 3.46 -23.52 0.01
N TYR A 149 3.96 -22.43 -0.59
CA TYR A 149 5.16 -22.46 -1.43
C TYR A 149 6.25 -21.51 -0.91
N GLY A 150 5.91 -20.26 -0.65
CA GLY A 150 6.88 -19.22 -0.27
C GLY A 150 7.55 -19.43 1.09
N HIS A 151 6.75 -19.67 2.13
CA HIS A 151 7.22 -19.94 3.48
C HIS A 151 8.17 -21.14 3.54
N PRO A 152 7.82 -22.35 3.05
CA PRO A 152 8.75 -23.48 3.08
C PRO A 152 9.99 -23.22 2.22
N ALA A 153 9.87 -22.55 1.06
CA ALA A 153 11.01 -22.18 0.24
C ALA A 153 12.01 -21.32 1.03
N LEU A 154 11.56 -20.22 1.63
CA LEU A 154 12.42 -19.34 2.43
C LEU A 154 12.92 -20.04 3.70
N ARG A 155 12.05 -20.74 4.44
CA ARG A 155 12.38 -21.32 5.74
C ARG A 155 13.39 -22.45 5.66
N HIS A 156 13.35 -23.25 4.59
CA HIS A 156 14.17 -24.46 4.46
C HIS A 156 15.34 -24.30 3.50
N ASN A 157 15.26 -23.38 2.52
CA ASN A 157 16.24 -23.29 1.44
C ASN A 157 17.02 -21.96 1.43
N LEU A 158 16.65 -20.97 2.26
CA LEU A 158 17.39 -19.71 2.40
C LEU A 158 18.17 -19.68 3.73
N PRO A 159 19.50 -19.90 3.72
CA PRO A 159 20.30 -19.93 4.94
C PRO A 159 20.18 -18.63 5.74
N GLY A 160 19.91 -18.76 7.04
CA GLY A 160 19.82 -17.62 7.95
C GLY A 160 18.50 -16.84 7.89
N PHE A 161 17.54 -17.25 7.06
CA PHE A 161 16.18 -16.70 7.12
C PHE A 161 15.53 -17.04 8.47
N LYS A 162 14.95 -16.03 9.12
CA LYS A 162 14.26 -16.18 10.40
C LYS A 162 13.00 -15.34 10.44
N GLN A 163 11.87 -15.95 10.79
CA GLN A 163 10.58 -15.26 10.85
C GLN A 163 10.56 -14.12 11.89
N ASP A 164 11.32 -14.23 12.98
CA ASP A 164 11.46 -13.20 14.02
C ASP A 164 12.35 -12.00 13.61
N LYS A 165 12.98 -12.09 12.43
CA LYS A 165 13.75 -11.01 11.78
C LYS A 165 13.09 -10.51 10.51
N THR A 166 11.83 -10.88 10.30
CA THR A 166 11.07 -10.53 9.10
C THR A 166 9.89 -9.64 9.47
N LEU A 167 9.75 -8.52 8.77
CA LEU A 167 8.56 -7.67 8.81
C LEU A 167 7.57 -8.15 7.75
N ILE A 168 6.34 -8.47 8.14
CA ILE A 168 5.22 -8.62 7.21
C ILE A 168 4.64 -7.24 6.96
N ALA A 169 4.56 -6.81 5.71
CA ALA A 169 3.96 -5.55 5.30
C ALA A 169 2.67 -5.83 4.50
N LEU A 170 1.57 -5.16 4.85
CA LEU A 170 0.29 -5.29 4.16
C LEU A 170 -0.25 -3.89 3.79
N TRP A 171 -0.52 -3.68 2.50
CA TRP A 171 -1.28 -2.54 2.00
C TRP A 171 -2.31 -3.02 0.97
N ILE A 172 -3.57 -3.08 1.39
CA ILE A 172 -4.67 -3.72 0.66
C ILE A 172 -6.00 -3.04 1.04
N GLY A 173 -7.01 -3.20 0.18
CA GLY A 173 -8.34 -2.60 0.34
C GLY A 173 -8.62 -1.45 -0.63
N ILE A 174 -7.62 -1.03 -1.43
CA ILE A 174 -7.76 0.05 -2.39
C ILE A 174 -8.77 -0.37 -3.47
N ASN A 175 -8.60 -1.56 -4.04
CA ASN A 175 -9.51 -2.11 -5.04
C ASN A 175 -10.88 -2.42 -4.43
N ASP A 176 -10.93 -2.99 -3.22
CA ASP A 176 -12.19 -3.43 -2.60
C ASP A 176 -13.14 -2.24 -2.43
N ILE A 177 -12.61 -1.09 -1.97
CA ILE A 177 -13.40 0.12 -1.85
C ILE A 177 -13.75 0.71 -3.20
N ASN A 178 -12.82 0.78 -4.15
CA ASN A 178 -13.10 1.34 -5.48
C ASN A 178 -14.22 0.57 -6.19
N ASP A 179 -14.21 -0.76 -6.10
CA ASP A 179 -15.16 -1.65 -6.77
C ASP A 179 -16.51 -1.70 -6.08
N SER A 180 -16.50 -1.68 -4.74
CA SER A 180 -17.72 -1.69 -3.94
C SER A 180 -18.34 -0.31 -3.75
N ALA A 181 -17.67 0.78 -4.16
CA ALA A 181 -18.02 2.16 -3.77
C ALA A 181 -19.48 2.58 -4.04
N LYS A 182 -20.18 1.87 -4.94
CA LYS A 182 -21.57 2.10 -5.34
C LYS A 182 -22.52 0.93 -5.06
N TYR A 183 -22.07 -0.08 -4.33
CA TYR A 183 -22.92 -1.21 -3.94
C TYR A 183 -24.07 -0.74 -3.06
N ALA A 184 -25.21 -1.42 -3.15
CA ALA A 184 -26.37 -1.16 -2.32
C ALA A 184 -26.26 -1.93 -0.98
N VAL A 185 -25.30 -1.52 -0.15
CA VAL A 185 -24.96 -2.18 1.13
C VAL A 185 -24.79 -1.16 2.25
N ASP A 186 -24.80 -1.64 3.50
CA ASP A 186 -24.28 -0.87 4.63
C ASP A 186 -22.75 -0.90 4.63
N PHE A 187 -22.13 0.18 4.17
CA PHE A 187 -20.67 0.25 4.00
C PHE A 187 -19.87 -0.01 5.28
N PRO A 188 -20.21 0.55 6.46
CA PRO A 188 -19.51 0.22 7.69
C PRO A 188 -19.47 -1.28 7.98
N SER A 189 -20.62 -1.97 7.92
CA SER A 189 -20.66 -3.42 8.14
C SER A 189 -19.95 -4.20 7.04
N PHE A 190 -20.09 -3.78 5.79
CA PHE A 190 -19.42 -4.41 4.65
C PHE A 190 -17.89 -4.32 4.77
N TYR A 191 -17.34 -3.14 5.06
CA TYR A 191 -15.91 -2.95 5.26
C TYR A 191 -15.39 -3.67 6.51
N LYS A 192 -16.22 -3.77 7.56
CA LYS A 192 -15.90 -4.62 8.71
C LYS A 192 -15.69 -6.09 8.27
N ASN A 193 -16.60 -6.65 7.46
CA ASN A 193 -16.49 -8.02 6.97
C ASN A 193 -15.27 -8.24 6.05
N LEU A 194 -14.96 -7.28 5.18
CA LEU A 194 -13.70 -7.29 4.41
C LEU A 194 -12.50 -7.42 5.34
N THR A 195 -12.45 -6.58 6.38
CA THR A 195 -11.33 -6.58 7.34
C THR A 195 -11.31 -7.82 8.24
N ASP A 196 -12.47 -8.42 8.58
CA ASP A 196 -12.54 -9.71 9.26
C ASP A 196 -11.80 -10.78 8.43
N THR A 197 -12.04 -10.82 7.11
CA THR A 197 -11.41 -11.77 6.18
C THR A 197 -9.92 -11.50 5.98
N LEU A 198 -9.50 -10.23 5.91
CA LEU A 198 -8.09 -9.84 5.95
C LEU A 198 -7.40 -10.41 7.19
N PHE A 199 -7.95 -10.19 8.39
CA PHE A 199 -7.30 -10.63 9.63
C PHE A 199 -7.38 -12.14 9.85
N ALA A 200 -8.42 -12.82 9.34
CA ALA A 200 -8.45 -14.28 9.28
C ALA A 200 -7.27 -14.83 8.45
N SER A 201 -6.88 -14.14 7.38
CA SER A 201 -5.68 -14.50 6.60
C SER A 201 -4.39 -14.16 7.34
N VAL A 202 -4.33 -13.05 8.07
CA VAL A 202 -3.16 -12.68 8.90
C VAL A 202 -2.87 -13.73 9.98
N GLU A 203 -3.90 -14.38 10.55
CA GLU A 203 -3.74 -15.50 11.50
C GLU A 203 -2.89 -16.65 10.94
N ILE A 204 -2.97 -16.89 9.62
CA ILE A 204 -2.12 -17.88 8.94
C ILE A 204 -0.65 -17.49 9.08
N LEU A 205 -0.31 -16.23 8.77
CA LEU A 205 1.06 -15.73 8.88
C LEU A 205 1.56 -15.80 10.33
N TYR A 206 0.69 -15.51 11.31
CA TYR A 206 1.03 -15.66 12.72
C TYR A 206 1.35 -17.11 13.12
N SER A 207 0.53 -18.05 12.62
CA SER A 207 0.75 -19.48 12.84
C SER A 207 2.06 -20.01 12.23
N LEU A 208 2.56 -19.35 11.17
CA LEU A 208 3.86 -19.65 10.54
C LEU A 208 5.07 -19.08 11.32
N GLY A 209 4.83 -18.38 12.42
CA GLY A 209 5.87 -17.87 13.32
C GLY A 209 6.30 -16.42 13.06
N TYR A 210 5.63 -15.69 12.16
CA TYR A 210 5.89 -14.25 11.98
C TYR A 210 5.33 -13.46 13.18
N ARG A 211 6.05 -12.41 13.58
CA ARG A 211 5.74 -11.65 14.80
C ARG A 211 5.77 -10.14 14.60
N SER A 212 6.18 -9.62 13.47
CA SER A 212 6.17 -8.17 13.19
C SER A 212 5.30 -7.88 11.99
N TYR A 213 4.31 -7.02 12.15
CA TYR A 213 3.31 -6.69 11.14
C TYR A 213 3.22 -5.18 10.99
N LEU A 214 3.33 -4.69 9.76
CA LEU A 214 3.07 -3.31 9.35
C LEU A 214 1.84 -3.31 8.45
N PHE A 215 0.76 -2.70 8.93
CA PHE A 215 -0.43 -2.40 8.15
C PHE A 215 -0.38 -0.94 7.69
N MET A 216 -0.68 -0.72 6.42
CA MET A 216 -0.86 0.61 5.84
C MET A 216 -2.36 0.86 5.68
N ASN A 217 -2.87 1.96 6.23
CA ASN A 217 -4.26 2.35 5.95
C ASN A 217 -4.39 2.92 4.52
N LEU A 218 -5.61 3.12 4.04
CA LEU A 218 -5.83 3.52 2.66
C LEU A 218 -5.30 4.93 2.38
N PRO A 219 -4.74 5.16 1.17
CA PRO A 219 -4.43 6.51 0.71
C PRO A 219 -5.73 7.37 0.61
N PRO A 220 -5.63 8.70 0.47
CA PRO A 220 -6.78 9.58 0.28
C PRO A 220 -7.42 9.41 -1.11
N LEU A 221 -8.14 8.29 -1.33
CA LEU A 221 -8.72 7.90 -2.62
C LEU A 221 -9.75 8.91 -3.16
N ASP A 222 -10.41 9.63 -2.26
CA ASP A 222 -11.32 10.73 -2.60
C ASP A 222 -10.59 11.92 -3.27
N ARG A 223 -9.27 12.03 -3.09
CA ARG A 223 -8.43 13.08 -3.68
C ARG A 223 -7.77 12.69 -5.00
N THR A 224 -8.04 11.51 -5.53
CA THR A 224 -7.58 11.13 -6.88
C THR A 224 -8.12 12.12 -7.93
N PRO A 225 -7.38 12.36 -9.04
CA PRO A 225 -7.83 13.30 -10.08
C PRO A 225 -9.24 12.99 -10.59
N GLY A 226 -9.53 11.69 -10.78
CA GLY A 226 -10.83 11.23 -11.23
C GLY A 226 -11.96 11.49 -10.23
N ASN A 227 -11.71 11.45 -8.92
CA ASN A 227 -12.72 11.76 -7.91
C ASN A 227 -12.94 13.26 -7.76
N GLN A 228 -11.88 14.05 -7.80
CA GLN A 228 -11.97 15.52 -7.71
C GLN A 228 -12.71 16.15 -8.91
N ALA A 229 -12.75 15.46 -10.05
CA ALA A 229 -13.49 15.90 -11.23
C ALA A 229 -15.01 15.58 -11.18
N LYS A 230 -15.49 14.79 -10.21
CA LYS A 230 -16.89 14.36 -10.11
C LYS A 230 -17.68 15.26 -9.16
N SER A 231 -18.96 15.48 -9.45
CA SER A 231 -19.90 16.12 -8.51
C SER A 231 -20.20 15.25 -7.30
N ASN A 232 -20.22 13.92 -7.48
CA ASN A 232 -20.40 12.92 -6.45
C ASN A 232 -19.20 11.94 -6.46
N PRO A 233 -18.11 12.27 -5.74
CA PRO A 233 -16.93 11.42 -5.63
C PRO A 233 -17.26 10.05 -5.02
N SER A 234 -16.63 9.00 -5.54
CA SER A 234 -16.85 7.62 -5.12
C SER A 234 -15.61 6.79 -5.46
N PRO A 235 -14.92 6.21 -4.46
CA PRO A 235 -15.24 6.27 -3.03
C PRO A 235 -15.12 7.68 -2.44
N SER A 236 -15.97 7.96 -1.45
CA SER A 236 -15.96 9.22 -0.69
C SER A 236 -14.95 9.18 0.46
N ALA A 237 -14.56 10.35 0.96
CA ALA A 237 -13.72 10.45 2.17
C ALA A 237 -14.32 9.69 3.36
N THR A 238 -15.66 9.66 3.47
CA THR A 238 -16.38 8.91 4.50
C THR A 238 -16.18 7.40 4.35
N GLN A 239 -16.26 6.87 3.12
CA GLN A 239 -16.02 5.44 2.86
C GLN A 239 -14.58 5.04 3.18
N VAL A 240 -13.61 5.86 2.77
CA VAL A 240 -12.20 5.69 3.13
C VAL A 240 -12.03 5.68 4.66
N GLY A 241 -12.69 6.61 5.35
CA GLY A 241 -12.69 6.68 6.81
C GLY A 241 -13.26 5.45 7.50
N TRP A 242 -14.37 4.89 7.00
CA TRP A 242 -14.98 3.67 7.56
C TRP A 242 -14.06 2.46 7.46
N TYR A 243 -13.42 2.25 6.31
CA TYR A 243 -12.46 1.16 6.18
C TYR A 243 -11.21 1.38 7.04
N ASN A 244 -10.66 2.60 7.05
CA ASN A 244 -9.49 2.90 7.88
C ASN A 244 -9.79 2.70 9.37
N ALA A 245 -11.01 2.99 9.82
CA ALA A 245 -11.47 2.67 11.17
C ALA A 245 -11.57 1.16 11.41
N ALA A 246 -12.19 0.43 10.48
CA ALA A 246 -12.28 -1.03 10.57
C ALA A 246 -10.88 -1.68 10.64
N LEU A 247 -9.95 -1.28 9.77
CA LEU A 247 -8.57 -1.75 9.79
C LEU A 247 -7.89 -1.47 11.15
N ALA A 248 -8.09 -0.28 11.71
CA ALA A 248 -7.51 0.11 12.99
C ALA A 248 -8.06 -0.74 14.15
N ASP A 249 -9.37 -0.97 14.19
CA ASP A 249 -10.02 -1.78 15.22
C ASP A 249 -9.53 -3.24 15.17
N HIS A 250 -9.42 -3.82 13.98
CA HIS A 250 -8.94 -5.20 13.83
C HIS A 250 -7.44 -5.33 14.11
N ALA A 251 -6.62 -4.35 13.73
CA ALA A 251 -5.20 -4.32 14.10
C ALA A 251 -5.02 -4.27 15.62
N ALA A 252 -5.82 -3.45 16.31
CA ALA A 252 -5.81 -3.38 17.77
C ALA A 252 -6.27 -4.70 18.41
N ALA A 253 -7.36 -5.31 17.91
CA ALA A 253 -7.83 -6.60 18.39
C ALA A 253 -6.83 -7.74 18.16
N PHE A 254 -6.15 -7.75 17.00
CA PHE A 254 -5.10 -8.72 16.69
C PHE A 254 -3.89 -8.54 17.64
N ALA A 255 -3.47 -7.30 17.90
CA ALA A 255 -2.43 -6.99 18.89
C ALA A 255 -2.85 -7.40 20.32
N GLU A 256 -4.13 -7.27 20.64
CA GLU A 256 -4.65 -7.68 21.93
C GLU A 256 -4.62 -9.19 22.10
N LYS A 257 -5.07 -9.92 21.08
CA LYS A 257 -5.12 -11.39 21.04
C LYS A 257 -3.73 -12.01 21.04
N HIS A 258 -2.78 -11.42 20.31
CA HIS A 258 -1.44 -11.95 20.10
C HIS A 258 -0.38 -11.06 20.74
N LYS A 259 -0.23 -11.16 22.07
CA LYS A 259 0.70 -10.32 22.84
C LYS A 259 2.17 -10.47 22.45
N GLU A 260 2.54 -11.56 21.76
CA GLU A 260 3.88 -11.77 21.21
C GLU A 260 4.11 -11.00 19.90
N ALA A 261 3.04 -10.62 19.20
CA ALA A 261 3.12 -9.88 17.96
C ALA A 261 3.34 -8.38 18.20
N GLN A 262 4.18 -7.81 17.36
CA GLN A 262 4.37 -6.38 17.19
C GLN A 262 3.50 -5.94 16.01
N VAL A 263 2.39 -5.30 16.33
CA VAL A 263 1.40 -4.84 15.35
C VAL A 263 1.51 -3.33 15.20
N MET A 264 1.84 -2.88 14.00
CA MET A 264 2.09 -1.50 13.64
C MET A 264 1.07 -1.08 12.60
N LEU A 265 0.42 0.06 12.82
CA LEU A 265 -0.49 0.66 11.85
C LEU A 265 0.06 2.03 11.45
N PHE A 266 0.50 2.15 10.21
CA PHE A 266 1.00 3.40 9.66
C PHE A 266 -0.12 4.17 8.95
N ASP A 267 -0.24 5.44 9.29
CA ASP A 267 -1.27 6.35 8.76
C ASP A 267 -0.84 6.91 7.39
N ALA A 268 -0.81 6.05 6.37
CA ALA A 268 -0.52 6.43 4.99
C ALA A 268 -1.49 7.51 4.50
N HIS A 269 -2.77 7.43 4.89
CA HIS A 269 -3.79 8.42 4.57
C HIS A 269 -3.34 9.83 4.97
N ALA A 270 -3.02 10.05 6.25
CA ALA A 270 -2.67 11.37 6.75
C ALA A 270 -1.36 11.89 6.15
N ARG A 271 -0.38 11.01 5.91
CA ARG A 271 0.89 11.39 5.28
C ARG A 271 0.71 11.85 3.85
N LEU A 272 0.00 11.07 3.05
CA LEU A 272 -0.28 11.39 1.65
C LEU A 272 -1.20 12.61 1.51
N ALA A 273 -2.20 12.76 2.39
CA ALA A 273 -3.01 13.97 2.45
C ALA A 273 -2.15 15.21 2.78
N GLY A 274 -1.23 15.10 3.73
CA GLY A 274 -0.28 16.17 4.05
C GLY A 274 0.64 16.54 2.89
N MET A 275 1.06 15.56 2.08
CA MET A 275 1.81 15.83 0.84
C MET A 275 0.97 16.57 -0.20
N LEU A 276 -0.31 16.24 -0.33
CA LEU A 276 -1.22 16.96 -1.23
C LEU A 276 -1.55 18.38 -0.73
N ASP A 277 -1.55 18.60 0.58
CA ASP A 277 -1.84 19.90 1.20
C ASP A 277 -0.63 20.84 1.16
N GLU A 278 0.58 20.30 1.29
CA GLU A 278 1.83 21.07 1.28
C GLU A 278 2.86 20.54 0.25
N PRO A 279 2.49 20.39 -1.03
CA PRO A 279 3.27 19.63 -2.03
C PRO A 279 4.68 20.18 -2.26
N ARG A 280 4.86 21.50 -2.14
CA ARG A 280 6.16 22.14 -2.31
C ARG A 280 7.21 21.69 -1.30
N LYS A 281 6.81 21.32 -0.08
CA LYS A 281 7.74 20.77 0.94
C LYS A 281 8.40 19.47 0.48
N TYR A 282 7.71 18.74 -0.38
CA TYR A 282 8.13 17.46 -0.91
C TYR A 282 8.62 17.56 -2.36
N GLY A 283 8.84 18.77 -2.89
CA GLY A 283 9.29 18.96 -4.27
C GLY A 283 8.22 18.67 -5.33
N ILE A 284 6.96 18.52 -4.93
CA ILE A 284 5.81 18.25 -5.81
C ILE A 284 5.19 19.58 -6.26
N VAL A 285 4.83 19.66 -7.53
CA VAL A 285 4.21 20.85 -8.15
C VAL A 285 2.81 20.56 -8.71
N ASN A 286 2.55 19.34 -9.18
CA ASN A 286 1.25 18.94 -9.70
C ASN A 286 0.59 17.91 -8.78
N THR A 287 -0.55 18.27 -8.19
CA THR A 287 -1.35 17.41 -7.32
C THR A 287 -2.76 17.13 -7.86
N THR A 288 -3.13 17.75 -8.97
CA THR A 288 -4.51 17.74 -9.48
C THR A 288 -4.71 16.82 -10.67
N ASN A 289 -3.63 16.49 -11.41
CA ASN A 289 -3.70 15.62 -12.58
C ASN A 289 -2.41 14.80 -12.74
N PHE A 290 -2.43 13.86 -13.68
CA PHE A 290 -1.26 13.11 -14.15
C PHE A 290 -0.90 13.52 -15.58
N CYS A 291 0.28 13.15 -16.07
CA CYS A 291 0.62 13.43 -17.47
C CYS A 291 -0.05 12.45 -18.43
N ALA A 292 -0.62 12.92 -19.54
CA ALA A 292 -1.27 12.04 -20.52
C ALA A 292 -0.31 11.00 -21.14
N GLY A 293 0.95 11.36 -21.37
CA GLY A 293 1.98 10.44 -21.87
C GLY A 293 2.80 9.74 -20.79
N TYR A 294 2.24 9.51 -19.59
CA TYR A 294 2.98 8.94 -18.45
C TYR A 294 3.62 7.57 -18.74
N ASP A 295 3.07 6.83 -19.71
CA ASP A 295 3.47 5.48 -20.10
C ASP A 295 4.45 5.44 -21.28
N GLN A 296 4.87 6.61 -21.79
CA GLN A 296 5.77 6.68 -22.93
C GLN A 296 7.19 6.27 -22.52
N PRO A 297 7.92 5.51 -23.36
CA PRO A 297 9.21 4.90 -22.97
C PRO A 297 10.33 5.92 -22.69
N ASP A 298 10.23 7.13 -23.25
CA ASP A 298 11.15 8.26 -23.09
C ASP A 298 10.60 9.33 -22.13
N ILE A 299 9.48 9.08 -21.42
CA ILE A 299 8.79 10.06 -20.56
C ILE A 299 9.69 10.67 -19.49
N ALA A 300 10.70 9.94 -19.01
CA ALA A 300 11.63 10.41 -17.99
C ALA A 300 12.48 11.61 -18.46
N VAL A 301 12.67 11.76 -19.78
CA VAL A 301 13.53 12.80 -20.38
C VAL A 301 12.74 13.70 -21.32
N GLU A 302 11.87 13.13 -22.14
CA GLU A 302 11.13 13.81 -23.21
C GLU A 302 9.71 14.23 -22.78
N TYR A 303 9.46 14.44 -21.48
CA TYR A 303 8.12 14.76 -20.96
C TYR A 303 7.46 15.97 -21.64
N GLY A 304 8.25 16.96 -22.09
CA GLY A 304 7.74 18.11 -22.84
C GLY A 304 7.08 17.73 -24.18
N LYS A 305 7.56 16.67 -24.85
CA LYS A 305 6.99 16.14 -26.11
C LYS A 305 5.55 15.67 -25.93
N TYR A 306 5.19 15.24 -24.72
CA TYR A 306 3.87 14.73 -24.37
C TYR A 306 2.99 15.76 -23.65
N GLY A 307 3.41 17.03 -23.64
CA GLY A 307 2.66 18.10 -23.00
C GLY A 307 2.72 18.08 -21.47
N CYS A 308 3.64 17.35 -20.85
CA CYS A 308 3.88 17.47 -19.42
C CYS A 308 4.72 18.75 -19.17
N PRO A 309 4.25 19.72 -18.38
CA PRO A 309 5.03 20.93 -18.07
C PRO A 309 6.33 20.68 -17.28
N THR A 310 6.43 19.57 -16.56
CA THR A 310 7.62 19.19 -15.77
C THR A 310 7.87 17.68 -15.87
N SER A 311 9.04 17.24 -15.39
CA SER A 311 9.28 15.82 -15.10
C SER A 311 8.21 15.24 -14.17
N LEU A 312 7.89 13.96 -14.35
CA LEU A 312 6.93 13.22 -13.53
C LEU A 312 7.34 13.12 -12.05
N GLU A 313 8.63 13.26 -11.72
CA GLU A 313 9.09 13.36 -10.32
C GLU A 313 8.49 14.56 -9.57
N ARG A 314 7.96 15.54 -10.30
CA ARG A 314 7.28 16.72 -9.73
C ARG A 314 5.75 16.54 -9.64
N TYR A 315 5.22 15.38 -10.00
CA TYR A 315 3.80 15.06 -9.92
C TYR A 315 3.54 14.20 -8.69
N PHE A 316 2.37 14.39 -8.07
CA PHE A 316 1.87 13.47 -7.07
C PHE A 316 1.31 12.20 -7.74
N TRP A 317 0.46 12.39 -8.76
CA TRP A 317 -0.22 11.31 -9.46
C TRP A 317 0.57 10.88 -10.70
N PHE A 318 0.88 9.59 -10.79
CA PHE A 318 1.52 8.98 -11.97
C PHE A 318 0.50 8.71 -13.07
N ASN A 319 -0.65 8.16 -12.70
CA ASN A 319 -1.80 7.93 -13.56
C ASN A 319 -3.11 8.20 -12.79
N SER A 320 -4.24 7.73 -13.29
CA SER A 320 -5.55 8.00 -12.70
C SER A 320 -5.77 7.44 -11.28
N GLY A 321 -4.96 6.47 -10.86
CA GLY A 321 -5.15 5.75 -9.59
C GLY A 321 -3.90 5.55 -8.75
N HIS A 322 -2.71 5.86 -9.27
CA HIS A 322 -1.42 5.58 -8.62
C HIS A 322 -0.58 6.83 -8.47
N MET A 323 0.28 6.81 -7.45
CA MET A 323 1.20 7.90 -7.13
C MET A 323 2.53 7.69 -7.86
N THR A 324 3.31 8.76 -8.01
CA THR A 324 4.64 8.65 -8.64
C THR A 324 5.64 7.96 -7.73
N SER A 325 6.67 7.36 -8.32
CA SER A 325 7.80 6.77 -7.58
C SER A 325 8.42 7.78 -6.59
N HIS A 326 8.47 9.07 -6.92
CA HIS A 326 8.91 10.13 -6.00
C HIS A 326 8.04 10.23 -4.74
N VAL A 327 6.71 10.14 -4.87
CA VAL A 327 5.81 10.09 -3.70
C VAL A 327 6.06 8.83 -2.87
N HIS A 328 6.27 7.69 -3.52
CA HIS A 328 6.61 6.45 -2.83
C HIS A 328 7.97 6.52 -2.10
N GLU A 329 8.96 7.22 -2.66
CA GLU A 329 10.26 7.48 -2.00
C GLU A 329 10.08 8.30 -0.72
N VAL A 330 9.34 9.41 -0.82
CA VAL A 330 9.06 10.27 0.33
C VAL A 330 8.27 9.50 1.40
N LEU A 331 7.25 8.74 0.98
CA LEU A 331 6.45 7.90 1.87
C LEU A 331 7.31 6.83 2.57
N ALA A 332 8.18 6.14 1.83
CA ALA A 332 9.09 5.14 2.39
C ALA A 332 10.04 5.77 3.44
N GLY A 333 10.54 6.98 3.19
CA GLY A 333 11.33 7.72 4.17
C GLY A 333 10.54 8.10 5.43
N GLU A 334 9.26 8.42 5.30
CA GLU A 334 8.37 8.66 6.46
C GLU A 334 8.06 7.38 7.23
N VAL A 335 7.83 6.26 6.53
CA VAL A 335 7.67 4.93 7.14
C VAL A 335 8.94 4.55 7.89
N GLU A 336 10.12 4.67 7.27
CA GLU A 336 11.38 4.33 7.91
C GLU A 336 11.62 5.15 9.18
N ARG A 337 11.46 6.48 9.12
CA ARG A 337 11.61 7.34 10.30
C ARG A 337 10.66 6.91 11.42
N TRP A 338 9.40 6.66 11.09
CA TRP A 338 8.40 6.22 12.06
C TRP A 338 8.73 4.85 12.68
N LEU A 339 9.25 3.92 11.89
CA LEU A 339 9.71 2.61 12.36
C LEU A 339 10.96 2.71 13.25
N GLN A 340 11.83 3.69 13.04
CA GLN A 340 13.04 3.91 13.84
C GLN A 340 12.72 4.59 15.18
N GLY A 341 11.87 5.61 15.21
CA GLY A 341 11.52 6.37 16.42
C GLY A 341 11.77 7.83 16.23
#